data_AF-A0A3G6RWQ0-F1
#
_entry.id   AF-A0A3G6RWQ0-F1
#
_cell.length_a   1.000
_cell.length_b   1.000
_cell.length_c   1.000
_cell.angle_alpha   90.00
_cell.angle_beta   90.00
_cell.angle_gamma   90.00
#
_symmetry.space_group_name_H-M   'P 1'
#
loop_
_entity.id
_entity.type
_entity.pdbx_description
1 polymer ?
#
loop_
_entity_poly.entity_id
_entity_poly.type
_entity_poly.pdbx_seq_one_letter_code
_entity_poly.pdbx_strand_id
1 'polypeptide(L)'
;MTLGQRIREAREFKGFKQKDFAVILEIDQSHYSKIERDKVMPTILQITDISKRLDCSLDWLILGKEVQTESVLHDVVIQDDYKDRYELAMENIKLLKENKAYMEAEIESLKSKNRSFERHNINAPESKSKLK
;
A
#
# COMPACT_ATOMS: atom_id res chain seq x y z
N MET A 1 4.83 30.32 8.65
CA MET A 1 5.39 30.38 7.29
C MET A 1 4.30 30.80 6.31
N THR A 2 4.58 31.70 5.37
CA THR A 2 3.66 32.16 4.31
C THR A 2 3.71 31.23 3.08
N LEU A 3 2.82 31.46 2.10
CA LEU A 3 2.84 30.73 0.83
C LEU A 3 4.16 30.93 0.08
N GLY A 4 4.59 32.18 -0.09
CA GLY A 4 5.84 32.51 -0.77
C GLY A 4 7.05 31.88 -0.09
N GLN A 5 7.08 31.86 1.24
CA GLN A 5 8.13 31.18 2.01
C GLN A 5 8.13 29.67 1.80
N ARG A 6 6.96 29.01 1.76
CA ARG A 6 6.86 27.57 1.46
C ARG A 6 7.34 27.21 0.06
N ILE A 7 6.95 28.00 -0.93
CA ILE A 7 7.41 27.83 -2.31
C ILE A 7 8.94 27.94 -2.38
N ARG A 8 9.49 28.94 -1.68
CA ARG A 8 10.94 29.16 -1.61
C ARG A 8 11.66 27.98 -0.96
N GLU A 9 11.16 27.51 0.18
CA GLU A 9 11.73 26.37 0.90
C GLU A 9 11.73 25.11 0.03
N ALA A 10 10.59 24.77 -0.58
CA ALA A 10 10.48 23.60 -1.46
C ALA A 10 11.38 23.71 -2.71
N ARG A 11 11.52 24.91 -3.28
CA ARG A 11 12.47 25.16 -4.38
C ARG A 11 13.91 24.94 -3.96
N GLU A 12 14.31 25.51 -2.82
CA GLU A 12 15.66 25.40 -2.28
C GLU A 12 15.99 23.95 -1.91
N PHE A 13 15.02 23.19 -1.38
CA PHE A 13 15.14 21.76 -1.11
C PHE A 13 15.42 20.93 -2.36
N LYS A 14 14.78 21.26 -3.49
CA LYS A 14 15.08 20.63 -4.80
C LYS A 14 16.39 21.14 -5.44
N GLY A 15 17.07 22.11 -4.84
CA GLY A 15 18.34 22.64 -5.33
C GLY A 15 18.22 23.63 -6.50
N PHE A 16 17.02 24.11 -6.82
CA PHE A 16 16.83 25.04 -7.94
C PHE A 16 17.15 26.48 -7.54
N LYS A 17 17.81 27.23 -8.42
CA LYS A 17 17.88 28.70 -8.30
C LYS A 17 16.59 29.32 -8.79
N GLN A 18 16.22 30.52 -8.30
CA GLN A 18 15.01 31.24 -8.74
C GLN A 18 14.93 31.41 -10.27
N LYS A 19 16.07 31.76 -10.90
CA LYS A 19 16.14 31.95 -12.36
C LYS A 19 15.81 30.66 -13.11
N ASP A 20 16.41 29.56 -12.69
CA ASP A 20 16.26 28.26 -13.35
C ASP A 20 14.82 27.75 -13.17
N PHE A 21 14.25 27.94 -11.98
CA PHE A 21 12.88 27.52 -11.71
C PHE A 21 11.83 28.38 -12.42
N ALA A 22 12.07 29.68 -12.59
CA ALA A 22 11.21 30.53 -13.40
C ALA A 22 11.17 30.09 -14.87
N VAL A 23 12.30 29.63 -15.42
CA VAL A 23 12.36 29.04 -16.76
C VAL A 23 11.57 27.73 -16.83
N ILE A 24 11.67 26.86 -15.82
CA ILE A 24 10.90 25.60 -15.75
C ILE A 24 9.39 25.85 -15.74
N LEU A 25 8.96 26.92 -15.07
CA LEU A 25 7.56 27.33 -14.98
C LEU A 25 7.09 28.20 -16.15
N GLU A 26 7.97 28.51 -17.10
CA GLU A 26 7.69 29.39 -18.25
C GLU A 26 7.14 30.77 -17.85
N ILE A 27 7.63 31.33 -16.73
CA ILE A 27 7.26 32.67 -16.25
C ILE A 27 8.49 33.57 -16.11
N ASP A 28 8.24 34.89 -16.12
CA ASP A 28 9.29 35.87 -15.85
C ASP A 28 9.88 35.71 -14.44
N GLN A 29 11.20 35.83 -14.32
CA GLN A 29 11.91 35.69 -13.05
C GLN A 29 11.47 36.74 -12.01
N SER A 30 11.22 37.98 -12.43
CA SER A 30 10.76 39.04 -11.52
C SER A 30 9.35 38.74 -11.04
N HIS A 31 8.49 38.17 -11.88
CA HIS A 31 7.19 37.65 -11.47
C HIS A 31 7.31 36.53 -10.44
N TYR A 32 8.14 35.51 -10.68
CA TYR A 32 8.38 34.43 -9.73
C TYR A 32 8.96 34.92 -8.39
N SER A 33 9.91 35.85 -8.44
CA SER A 33 10.50 36.49 -7.26
C SER A 33 9.46 37.26 -6.43
N LYS A 34 8.46 37.86 -7.08
CA LYS A 34 7.34 38.51 -6.37
C LYS A 34 6.43 37.48 -5.69
N ILE A 35 6.24 36.31 -6.29
CA ILE A 35 5.48 35.20 -5.67
C ILE A 35 6.16 34.75 -4.37
N GLU A 36 7.45 34.42 -4.41
CA GLU A 36 8.17 33.95 -3.20
C GLU A 36 8.23 34.97 -2.06
N ARG A 37 8.05 36.26 -2.37
CA ARG A 37 8.04 37.36 -1.39
C ARG A 37 6.64 37.83 -1.00
N ASP A 38 5.62 37.05 -1.35
CA ASP A 38 4.20 37.34 -1.09
C ASP A 38 3.76 38.72 -1.66
N LYS A 39 4.42 39.21 -2.71
CA LYS A 39 4.08 40.48 -3.40
C LYS A 39 3.04 40.27 -4.49
N VAL A 40 2.94 39.06 -5.02
CA VAL A 40 1.94 38.64 -6.01
C VAL A 40 1.44 37.27 -5.60
N MET A 41 0.12 37.09 -5.59
CA MET A 41 -0.46 35.77 -5.41
C MET A 41 -0.43 35.00 -6.74
N PRO A 42 0.07 33.76 -6.77
CA PRO A 42 0.00 32.93 -7.96
C PRO A 42 -1.46 32.57 -8.24
N THR A 43 -1.79 32.44 -9.52
CA THR A 43 -3.08 31.85 -9.94
C THR A 43 -3.16 30.37 -9.54
N ILE A 44 -4.37 29.80 -9.55
CA ILE A 44 -4.59 28.37 -9.31
C ILE A 44 -3.75 27.50 -10.27
N LEU A 45 -3.63 27.91 -11.54
CA LEU A 45 -2.83 27.18 -12.51
C LEU A 45 -1.34 27.23 -12.16
N GLN A 46 -0.81 28.42 -11.84
CA GLN A 46 0.59 28.59 -11.46
C GLN A 46 0.94 27.81 -10.19
N ILE A 47 0.11 27.87 -9.15
CA ILE A 47 0.40 27.18 -7.90
C ILE A 47 0.29 25.65 -8.03
N THR A 48 -0.60 25.17 -8.90
CA THR A 48 -0.71 23.74 -9.23
C THR A 48 0.51 23.27 -10.03
N ASP A 49 1.02 24.08 -10.95
CA ASP A 49 2.25 23.73 -11.68
C ASP A 49 3.46 23.75 -10.74
N ILE A 50 3.58 24.79 -9.90
CA ILE A 50 4.62 24.87 -8.85
C ILE A 50 4.61 23.61 -7.97
N SER A 51 3.44 23.19 -7.48
CA SER A 51 3.36 22.01 -6.61
C SER A 51 3.80 20.73 -7.31
N LYS A 52 3.47 20.58 -8.61
CA LYS A 52 3.91 19.43 -9.43
C LYS A 52 5.42 19.45 -9.68
N ARG A 53 5.99 20.60 -10.05
CA ARG A 53 7.44 20.72 -10.33
C ARG A 53 8.30 20.58 -9.09
N LEU A 54 7.78 20.99 -7.93
CA LEU A 54 8.45 20.84 -6.63
C LEU A 54 8.13 19.51 -5.95
N ASP A 55 7.23 18.71 -6.50
CA ASP A 55 6.84 17.40 -5.98
C ASP A 55 6.38 17.49 -4.50
N CYS A 56 5.49 18.44 -4.24
CA CYS A 56 4.95 18.71 -2.91
C CYS A 56 3.42 18.78 -2.94
N SER A 57 2.78 18.53 -1.79
CA SER A 57 1.33 18.65 -1.66
C SER A 57 0.88 20.10 -1.89
N LEU A 58 -0.14 20.28 -2.74
CA LEU A 58 -0.79 21.57 -2.94
C LEU A 58 -1.43 22.08 -1.64
N ASP A 59 -1.97 21.18 -0.83
CA ASP A 59 -2.56 21.51 0.48
C ASP A 59 -1.49 22.03 1.45
N TRP A 60 -0.32 21.40 1.49
CA TRP A 60 0.79 21.91 2.29
C TRP A 60 1.22 23.29 1.79
N LEU A 61 1.34 23.46 0.46
CA LEU A 61 1.75 24.72 -0.15
C LEU A 61 0.77 25.86 0.17
N ILE A 62 -0.54 25.62 0.17
CA ILE A 62 -1.57 26.65 0.43
C ILE A 62 -1.84 26.82 1.93
N LEU A 63 -2.10 25.73 2.64
CA LEU A 63 -2.59 25.76 4.02
C LEU A 63 -1.46 25.79 5.05
N GLY A 64 -0.24 25.42 4.67
CA GLY A 64 0.89 25.29 5.59
C GLY A 64 0.69 24.20 6.65
N LYS A 65 -0.27 23.31 6.44
CA LYS A 65 -0.48 22.12 7.27
C LYS A 65 0.52 21.08 6.80
N GLU A 66 1.42 20.68 7.70
CA GLU A 66 2.16 19.43 7.50
C GLU A 66 1.14 18.32 7.27
N VAL A 67 1.37 17.52 6.23
CA VAL A 67 0.59 16.31 6.01
C VAL A 67 0.81 15.47 7.25
N GLN A 68 -0.20 15.40 8.14
CA GLN A 68 -0.22 14.39 9.17
C GLN A 68 -0.41 13.06 8.43
N THR A 69 0.71 12.40 8.12
CA THR A 69 0.80 11.17 7.33
C THR A 69 -0.06 10.04 7.91
N GLU A 70 -0.54 10.19 9.14
CA GLU A 70 -1.38 9.22 9.83
C GLU A 70 -2.87 9.28 9.46
N SER A 71 -3.40 10.37 8.88
CA SER A 71 -4.87 10.52 8.74
C SER A 71 -5.42 10.68 7.30
N VAL A 72 -4.58 10.87 6.27
CA VAL A 72 -5.07 11.22 4.92
C VAL A 72 -5.54 10.00 4.09
N LEU A 73 -5.23 8.78 4.53
CA LEU A 73 -5.73 7.55 3.92
C LEU A 73 -7.21 7.25 4.23
N HIS A 74 -7.87 8.01 5.11
CA HIS A 74 -9.20 7.67 5.62
C HIS A 74 -10.37 8.30 4.84
N ASP A 75 -10.19 9.46 4.20
CA ASP A 75 -11.34 10.29 3.80
C ASP A 75 -11.58 10.43 2.29
N VAL A 76 -10.75 9.83 1.42
CA VAL A 76 -10.96 9.89 -0.03
C VAL A 76 -11.13 8.48 -0.60
N VAL A 77 -12.39 8.04 -0.67
CA VAL A 77 -12.90 6.88 -1.45
C VAL A 77 -12.60 5.50 -0.86
N ILE A 78 -13.11 5.16 0.33
CA ILE A 78 -13.33 3.73 0.64
C ILE A 78 -14.37 3.51 1.76
N GLN A 79 -15.64 3.31 1.42
CA GLN A 79 -16.59 2.69 2.36
C GLN A 79 -17.29 1.49 1.73
N ASP A 80 -17.70 1.58 0.46
CA ASP A 80 -18.37 0.46 -0.22
C ASP A 80 -17.40 -0.69 -0.57
N ASP A 81 -16.20 -0.39 -1.06
CA ASP A 81 -15.19 -1.38 -1.47
C ASP A 81 -14.52 -2.12 -0.27
N TYR A 82 -14.54 -1.53 0.94
CA TYR A 82 -14.02 -2.24 2.13
C TYR A 82 -15.00 -3.25 2.70
N LYS A 83 -16.30 -2.96 2.66
CA LYS A 83 -17.31 -3.88 3.19
C LYS A 83 -17.37 -5.16 2.36
N ASP A 84 -17.39 -5.03 1.04
CA ASP A 84 -17.45 -6.17 0.12
C ASP A 84 -16.18 -7.05 0.22
N ARG A 85 -15.00 -6.43 0.32
CA ARG A 85 -13.74 -7.17 0.54
C ARG A 85 -13.69 -7.86 1.89
N TYR A 86 -14.24 -7.24 2.93
CA TYR A 86 -14.30 -7.84 4.27
C TYR A 86 -15.25 -9.05 4.29
N GLU A 87 -16.43 -8.94 3.69
CA GLU A 87 -17.38 -10.04 3.57
C GLU A 87 -16.79 -11.21 2.76
N LEU A 88 -16.16 -10.93 1.62
CA LEU A 88 -15.45 -11.94 0.83
C LEU A 88 -14.29 -12.59 1.60
N ALA A 89 -13.53 -11.80 2.37
CA ALA A 89 -12.46 -12.32 3.22
C ALA A 89 -12.99 -13.24 4.32
N MET A 90 -14.13 -12.89 4.94
CA MET A 90 -14.78 -13.74 5.93
C MET A 90 -15.25 -15.07 5.34
N GLU A 91 -15.84 -15.05 4.14
CA GLU A 91 -16.28 -16.24 3.44
C GLU A 91 -15.10 -17.16 3.09
N ASN A 92 -14.02 -16.60 2.56
CA ASN A 92 -12.79 -17.35 2.26
C ASN A 92 -12.18 -17.98 3.52
N ILE A 93 -12.16 -17.26 4.65
CA ILE A 93 -11.67 -17.81 5.92
C ILE A 93 -12.54 -18.98 6.40
N LYS A 94 -13.86 -18.88 6.23
CA LYS A 94 -14.77 -19.97 6.59
C LYS A 94 -14.49 -21.21 5.74
N LEU A 95 -14.40 -21.05 4.42
CA LEU A 95 -14.12 -22.15 3.50
C LEU A 95 -12.76 -22.80 3.78
N LEU A 96 -11.72 -21.99 4.08
CA LEU A 96 -10.40 -22.50 4.45
C LEU A 96 -10.44 -23.37 5.70
N LYS A 97 -11.26 -23.02 6.70
CA LYS A 97 -11.45 -23.84 7.91
C LYS A 97 -12.14 -25.16 7.60
N GLU A 98 -13.16 -25.15 6.75
CA GLU A 98 -13.88 -26.35 6.34
C GLU A 98 -12.98 -27.31 5.56
N ASN A 99 -12.23 -26.80 4.58
CA ASN A 99 -11.27 -27.59 3.81
C ASN A 99 -10.19 -28.20 4.72
N LYS A 100 -9.67 -27.42 5.67
CA LYS A 100 -8.71 -27.92 6.65
C LYS A 100 -9.28 -29.09 7.46
N ALA A 101 -10.50 -28.93 8.00
CA ALA A 101 -11.15 -29.98 8.79
C ALA A 101 -11.37 -31.26 7.97
N TYR A 102 -11.79 -31.11 6.71
CA TYR A 102 -11.95 -32.24 5.79
C TYR A 102 -10.62 -32.98 5.55
N MET A 103 -9.54 -32.25 5.28
CA MET A 103 -8.22 -32.84 5.08
C MET A 103 -7.70 -33.54 6.34
N GLU A 104 -7.91 -32.96 7.52
CA GLU A 104 -7.51 -33.57 8.80
C GLU A 104 -8.25 -34.89 9.05
N ALA A 105 -9.55 -34.94 8.76
CA ALA A 105 -10.35 -36.16 8.88
C ALA A 105 -9.88 -37.26 7.90
N GLU A 106 -9.58 -36.89 6.66
CA GLU A 106 -9.08 -37.84 5.66
C GLU A 106 -7.71 -38.40 6.04
N ILE A 107 -6.80 -37.55 6.54
CA ILE A 107 -5.50 -37.97 7.06
C ILE A 107 -5.67 -38.97 8.21
N GLU A 108 -6.61 -38.74 9.13
CA GLU A 108 -6.82 -39.65 10.26
C GLU A 108 -7.43 -40.99 9.81
N SER A 109 -8.36 -40.96 8.85
CA SER A 109 -8.89 -42.16 8.21
C SER A 109 -7.78 -43.00 7.57
N LEU A 110 -6.88 -42.37 6.79
CA LEU A 110 -5.75 -43.05 6.17
C LEU A 110 -4.76 -43.60 7.19
N LYS A 111 -4.44 -42.85 8.25
CA LYS A 111 -3.60 -43.34 9.36
C LYS A 111 -4.22 -44.56 10.05
N SER A 112 -5.53 -44.55 10.29
CA SER A 112 -6.23 -45.66 10.91
C SER A 112 -6.21 -46.93 10.05
N LYS A 113 -6.44 -46.79 8.73
CA LYS A 113 -6.32 -47.87 7.75
C LYS A 113 -4.90 -48.42 7.73
N ASN A 114 -3.88 -47.57 7.67
CA ASN A 114 -2.48 -48.01 7.65
C ASN A 114 -2.10 -48.81 8.91
N ARG A 115 -2.51 -48.34 10.10
CA ARG A 115 -2.31 -49.09 11.37
C ARG A 115 -3.00 -50.46 11.34
N SER A 116 -4.16 -50.58 10.71
CA SER A 116 -4.85 -51.88 10.57
C SER A 116 -4.14 -52.82 9.59
N PHE A 117 -3.58 -52.29 8.49
CA PHE A 117 -2.76 -53.04 7.54
C PHE A 117 -1.46 -53.54 8.18
N GLU A 118 -0.75 -52.70 8.94
CA GLU A 118 0.47 -53.09 9.66
C GLU A 118 0.20 -54.23 10.66
N ARG A 119 -0.90 -54.15 11.42
CA ARG A 119 -1.32 -55.23 12.34
C ARG A 119 -1.68 -56.53 11.63
N HIS A 120 -2.22 -56.47 10.42
CA HIS A 120 -2.52 -57.67 9.63
C HIS A 120 -1.24 -58.31 9.06
N ASN A 121 -0.26 -57.50 8.65
CA ASN A 121 0.99 -57.99 8.06
C ASN A 121 1.95 -58.59 9.10
N ILE A 122 1.93 -58.10 10.35
CA ILE A 122 2.70 -58.68 11.47
C ILE A 122 2.14 -60.05 11.90
N ASN A 123 0.87 -60.35 11.61
CA ASN A 123 0.21 -61.63 11.95
C ASN A 123 0.11 -62.62 10.79
N ALA A 124 0.69 -62.32 9.62
CA ALA A 124 0.77 -63.29 8.53
C ALA A 124 1.85 -64.33 8.87
N PRO A 125 1.52 -65.63 9.03
CA PRO A 125 2.52 -66.64 9.35
C PRO A 125 3.54 -66.73 8.22
N GLU A 126 4.83 -66.69 8.57
CA GLU A 126 5.93 -66.98 7.65
C GLU A 126 5.69 -68.34 6.99
N SER A 127 5.12 -68.34 5.79
CA SER A 127 5.15 -69.49 4.91
C SER A 127 6.55 -69.56 4.31
N LYS A 128 7.49 -70.08 5.12
CA LYS A 128 8.77 -70.58 4.61
C LYS A 128 8.45 -71.79 3.73
N SER A 129 8.30 -71.46 2.45
CA SER A 129 8.44 -72.33 1.30
C SER A 129 9.63 -73.28 1.49
N LYS A 130 9.34 -74.55 1.29
CA LYS A 130 10.28 -75.67 1.33
C LYS A 130 11.41 -75.44 0.33
N LEU A 131 12.67 -75.50 0.79
CA LEU A 131 13.76 -76.05 -0.02
C LEU A 131 14.12 -77.42 0.57
N LYS A 132 13.72 -78.47 -0.14
CA LYS A 132 14.34 -79.79 -0.12
C LYS A 132 14.44 -80.25 -1.57
#